data_AF-A0A1V4KB35-F1
#
_entry.id   AF-A0A1V4KB35-F1
#
_cell.length_a   1.000
_cell.length_b   1.000
_cell.length_c   1.000
_cell.angle_alpha   90.00
_cell.angle_beta   90.00
_cell.angle_gamma   90.00
#
_symmetry.space_group_name_H-M   'P 1'
#
loop_
_entity.id
_entity.type
_entity.pdbx_description
1 polymer ?
#
loop_
_entity_poly.entity_id
_entity_poly.type
_entity_poly.pdbx_seq_one_letter_code
_entity_poly.pdbx_strand_id
1 'polypeptide(L)'
;MESAPAPPQPAPSFAEVLQLVRSGREPPGVRQPFASPTGASPTASRLPPPAKPWESCPGQPLPESPRAQHGSGDSHSQHLENE
;
A
#
# COMPACT_ATOMS: atom_id res chain seq x y z
N MET A 1 -39.15 -3.63 -23.54
CA MET A 1 -38.97 -2.18 -23.67
C MET A 1 -37.63 -1.87 -23.02
N GLU A 2 -36.57 -1.81 -23.82
CA GLU A 2 -35.20 -1.59 -23.33
C GLU A 2 -34.95 -0.08 -23.26
N SER A 3 -34.63 0.43 -22.07
CA SER A 3 -34.43 1.86 -21.84
C SER A 3 -33.09 2.29 -22.42
N ALA A 4 -33.09 3.29 -23.30
CA ALA A 4 -31.87 3.81 -23.91
C ALA A 4 -30.89 4.36 -22.85
N PRO A 5 -29.56 4.21 -23.03
CA PRO A 5 -28.58 4.76 -22.09
C PRO A 5 -28.66 6.29 -22.09
N ALA A 6 -28.80 6.88 -20.89
CA ALA A 6 -28.83 8.33 -20.71
C ALA A 6 -27.52 8.99 -21.19
N PRO A 7 -27.58 10.22 -21.74
CA PRO A 7 -26.40 10.92 -22.23
C PRO A 7 -25.38 11.16 -21.10
N PRO A 8 -24.07 11.15 -21.40
CA PRO A 8 -23.01 11.34 -20.41
C PRO A 8 -23.15 12.71 -19.75
N GLN A 9 -23.40 12.71 -18.44
CA GLN A 9 -23.50 13.92 -17.65
C GLN A 9 -22.09 14.51 -17.45
N PRO A 10 -21.94 15.85 -17.39
CA PRO A 10 -20.66 16.49 -17.10
C PRO A 10 -20.12 16.03 -15.74
N ALA A 11 -18.80 15.80 -15.66
CA ALA A 11 -18.16 15.46 -14.39
C ALA A 11 -18.23 16.67 -13.43
N PRO A 12 -18.55 16.45 -12.14
CA PRO A 12 -18.63 17.54 -11.18
C PRO A 12 -17.26 18.17 -10.94
N SER A 13 -17.26 19.47 -10.67
CA SER A 13 -16.09 20.20 -10.21
C SER A 13 -15.66 19.74 -8.81
N PHE A 14 -14.42 20.04 -8.43
CA PHE A 14 -13.89 19.65 -7.12
C PHE A 14 -14.70 20.22 -5.94
N ALA A 15 -15.19 21.46 -6.06
CA ALA A 15 -16.01 22.09 -5.01
C ALA A 15 -17.33 21.35 -4.79
N GLU A 16 -17.98 20.90 -5.87
CA GLU A 16 -19.23 20.14 -5.82
C GLU A 16 -19.02 18.76 -5.20
N VAL A 17 -17.91 18.09 -5.56
CA VAL A 17 -17.52 16.82 -4.92
C VAL A 17 -17.35 16.99 -3.42
N LEU A 18 -16.65 18.05 -2.97
CA LEU A 18 -16.47 18.32 -1.55
C LEU A 18 -17.80 18.58 -0.83
N GLN A 19 -18.73 19.30 -1.47
CA GLN A 19 -20.05 19.56 -0.88
C GLN A 19 -20.87 18.27 -0.74
N LEU A 20 -20.82 17.37 -1.73
CA LEU A 20 -21.46 16.05 -1.66
C LEU A 20 -20.90 15.23 -0.49
N VAL A 21 -19.58 15.13 -0.39
CA VAL A 21 -18.92 14.40 0.72
C VAL A 21 -19.30 14.98 2.08
N ARG A 22 -19.29 16.32 2.21
CA ARG A 22 -19.67 17.01 3.46
C ARG A 22 -21.14 16.81 3.85
N SER A 23 -22.01 16.65 2.86
CA SER A 23 -23.43 16.36 3.07
C SER A 23 -23.74 14.87 3.22
N GLY A 24 -22.71 14.02 3.25
CA GLY A 24 -22.86 12.56 3.34
C GLY A 24 -23.44 11.93 2.08
N ARG A 25 -23.45 12.64 0.95
CA ARG A 25 -23.88 12.13 -0.36
C ARG A 25 -22.68 11.61 -1.14
N GLU A 26 -22.87 10.49 -1.81
CA GLU A 26 -21.84 9.91 -2.66
C GLU A 26 -21.66 10.74 -3.95
N PRO A 27 -20.40 11.05 -4.35
CA PRO A 27 -20.12 11.65 -5.63
C PRO A 27 -20.49 10.72 -6.81
N PRO A 28 -21.01 11.26 -7.92
CA PRO A 28 -21.36 10.46 -9.09
C PRO A 28 -20.12 9.79 -9.69
N GLY A 29 -20.28 8.55 -10.15
CA GLY A 29 -19.21 7.79 -10.80
C GLY A 29 -18.25 7.07 -9.86
N VAL A 30 -18.46 7.19 -8.54
CA VAL A 30 -17.70 6.39 -7.57
C VAL A 30 -18.16 4.93 -7.68
N ARG A 31 -17.22 4.03 -7.96
CA ARG A 31 -17.47 2.60 -7.84
C ARG A 31 -17.22 2.21 -6.40
N GLN A 32 -18.22 1.66 -5.73
CA GLN A 32 -18.02 0.96 -4.47
C GLN A 32 -17.68 -0.50 -4.79
N PRO A 33 -16.41 -0.93 -4.67
CA PRO A 33 -16.09 -2.34 -4.83
C PRO A 33 -16.70 -3.12 -3.66
N PHE A 34 -17.45 -4.18 -3.98
CA PHE A 34 -17.89 -5.15 -2.98
C PHE A 34 -16.69 -5.96 -2.51
N ALA A 35 -15.98 -5.43 -1.52
CA ALA A 35 -14.85 -6.08 -0.89
C ALA A 35 -15.21 -6.42 0.56
N SER A 36 -15.06 -7.69 0.92
CA SER A 36 -15.19 -8.15 2.30
C SER A 36 -13.81 -8.48 2.85
N PRO A 37 -13.51 -8.14 4.12
CA PRO A 37 -12.27 -8.57 4.76
C PRO A 37 -12.19 -10.10 4.74
N THR A 38 -11.21 -10.66 4.04
CA THR A 38 -11.05 -12.13 3.93
C THR A 38 -10.34 -12.71 5.16
N GLY A 39 -9.68 -11.88 5.98
CA GLY A 39 -8.92 -12.32 7.16
C GLY A 39 -7.67 -13.17 6.86
N ALA A 40 -7.40 -13.46 5.58
CA ALA A 40 -6.21 -14.17 5.13
C ALA A 40 -4.97 -13.27 5.19
N SER A 41 -3.79 -13.90 5.28
CA SER A 41 -2.52 -13.19 5.13
C SER A 41 -2.46 -12.49 3.77
N PRO A 42 -1.98 -11.24 3.69
CA PRO A 42 -1.90 -10.52 2.42
C PRO A 42 -1.00 -11.27 1.43
N THR A 43 -1.46 -11.44 0.19
CA THR A 43 -0.62 -11.96 -0.89
C THR A 43 0.58 -11.03 -1.07
N ALA A 44 1.80 -11.57 -0.90
CA ALA A 44 3.02 -10.81 -1.09
C ALA A 44 3.08 -10.24 -2.52
N SER A 45 3.43 -8.95 -2.64
CA SER A 45 3.61 -8.32 -3.94
C SER A 45 4.76 -8.99 -4.69
N ARG A 46 4.53 -9.35 -5.96
CA ARG A 46 5.59 -9.78 -6.89
C ARG A 46 6.07 -8.64 -7.79
N LEU A 47 5.46 -7.46 -7.68
CA LEU A 47 5.81 -6.30 -8.49
C LEU A 47 7.07 -5.63 -7.94
N PRO A 48 7.97 -5.13 -8.80
CA PRO A 48 9.10 -4.34 -8.35
C PRO A 48 8.59 -3.09 -7.64
N PRO A 49 9.18 -2.70 -6.49
CA PRO A 49 8.86 -1.44 -5.86
C PRO A 49 9.14 -0.28 -6.82
N PRO A 50 8.25 0.73 -6.91
CA PRO A 50 8.57 1.94 -7.62
C PRO A 50 9.80 2.60 -6.98
N ALA A 51 10.66 3.18 -7.82
CA ALA A 51 11.83 3.91 -7.34
C ALA A 51 11.39 5.09 -6.46
N LYS A 52 12.04 5.25 -5.31
CA LYS A 52 11.78 6.40 -4.46
C LYS A 52 12.34 7.65 -5.13
N PRO A 53 11.69 8.82 -4.98
CA PRO A 53 12.12 10.04 -5.68
C PRO A 53 13.54 10.50 -5.28
N TRP A 54 14.03 10.10 -4.11
CA TRP A 54 15.39 10.39 -3.65
C TRP A 54 16.46 9.40 -4.15
N GLU A 55 16.08 8.26 -4.73
CA GLU A 55 17.02 7.28 -5.31
C GLU A 55 17.53 7.72 -6.69
N SER A 56 16.82 8.65 -7.33
CA SER A 56 17.17 9.20 -8.64
C SER A 56 18.09 10.43 -8.57
N CYS A 57 18.53 10.86 -7.39
CA CYS A 57 19.48 11.97 -7.26
C CYS A 57 20.90 11.49 -7.63
N PRO A 58 21.46 11.86 -8.80
CA PRO A 58 22.81 11.49 -9.15
C PRO A 58 23.76 12.42 -8.40
N GLY A 59 24.28 11.99 -7.25
CA GLY A 59 25.29 12.78 -6.56
C GLY A 59 25.55 12.47 -5.09
N GLN A 60 24.93 11.46 -4.48
CA GLN A 60 25.26 11.08 -3.11
C GLN A 60 25.78 9.64 -3.10
N PRO A 61 27.04 9.38 -2.69
CA PRO A 61 27.47 8.02 -2.45
C PRO A 61 26.60 7.44 -1.33
N LEU A 62 25.95 6.33 -1.62
CA LEU A 62 25.14 5.59 -0.66
C LEU A 62 26.07 5.16 0.50
N PRO A 63 25.82 5.52 1.77
CA PRO A 63 26.49 4.85 2.86
C PRO A 63 26.02 3.40 2.80
N GLU A 64 26.96 2.51 2.49
CA GLU A 64 26.81 1.08 2.61
C GLU A 64 26.07 0.74 3.91
N SER A 65 24.80 0.35 3.80
CA SER A 65 24.13 -0.25 4.95
C SER A 65 24.90 -1.53 5.26
N PRO A 66 25.41 -1.71 6.49
CA PRO A 66 26.03 -2.97 6.85
C PRO A 66 24.94 -4.02 6.72
N ARG A 67 25.11 -4.90 5.72
CA ARG A 67 24.37 -6.16 5.61
C ARG A 67 24.32 -6.74 7.01
N ALA A 68 23.12 -6.81 7.61
CA ALA A 68 22.93 -7.48 8.88
C ALA A 68 23.35 -8.94 8.66
N GLN A 69 24.61 -9.23 8.96
CA GLN A 69 25.11 -10.58 9.09
C GLN A 69 24.47 -11.09 10.37
N HIS A 70 23.25 -11.62 10.25
CA HIS A 70 22.73 -12.54 11.24
C HIS A 70 23.68 -13.74 11.17
N GLY A 71 24.77 -13.67 11.93
CA GLY A 71 25.63 -14.80 12.19
C GLY A 71 24.78 -15.85 12.86
N SER A 72 24.45 -16.90 12.11
CA SER A 72 24.40 -18.24 12.66
C SER A 72 25.70 -18.47 13.43
N GLY A 73 25.57 -18.82 14.69
CA GLY A 73 26.70 -19.04 15.58
C GLY A 73 26.18 -19.46 16.95
N ASP A 74 25.71 -20.70 17.00
CA ASP A 74 25.62 -21.57 18.17
C ASP A 74 26.26 -21.03 19.46
N SER A 75 25.45 -20.49 20.38
CA SER A 75 25.83 -20.41 21.78
C SER A 75 25.42 -21.70 22.46
N HIS A 76 26.37 -22.64 22.48
CA HIS A 76 26.35 -23.87 23.25
C HIS A 76 26.31 -23.51 24.75
N SER A 77 25.13 -23.58 25.38
CA SER A 77 24.99 -23.50 26.84
C SER A 77 25.68 -24.70 27.47
N GLN A 78 26.93 -24.53 27.90
CA GLN A 78 27.55 -25.49 28.81
C GLN A 78 27.00 -25.25 30.22
N HIS A 79 26.12 -26.17 30.59
CA HIS A 79 25.69 -26.53 31.93
C HIS A 79 26.91 -26.65 32.86
N LEU A 80 27.06 -25.73 33.81
CA LEU A 80 28.00 -25.86 34.93
C LEU A 80 27.26 -26.60 36.05
N GLU A 81 27.28 -27.93 35.99
CA GLU A 81 27.16 -28.77 37.17
C GLU A 81 28.55 -28.84 37.77
N ASN A 82 28.75 -28.30 38.97
CA ASN A 82 29.85 -28.63 39.87
C ASN A 82 29.45 -28.19 41.28
N GLU A 83 29.07 -29.22 42.05
CA GLU A 83 29.26 -29.45 43.49
C GLU A 83 28.69 -28.46 44.53
#